data_AF-A0A2P7AL87-F1
#
_entry.id   AF-A0A2P7AL87-F1
#
_cell.length_a   1.000
_cell.length_b   1.000
_cell.length_c   1.000
_cell.angle_alpha   90.00
_cell.angle_beta   90.00
_cell.angle_gamma   90.00
#
_symmetry.space_group_name_H-M   'P 1'
#
loop_
_entity.id
_entity.type
_entity.pdbx_description
1 polymer ?
#
loop_
_entity_poly.entity_id
_entity_poly.type
_entity_poly.pdbx_seq_one_letter_code
_entity_poly.pdbx_strand_id
1 'polypeptide(L)'
;HPDETDPDDQIDLTDKVFASVTGTSVNNFSGQNAAPGNHDFYVINSSNDATKQLLVTGFEGAANATANVSTQGFGVANQSINPTETLQVDFVTGGTVPAGDGAEIQYGSHLDNVMQAGFTINQITPSAPAGRVDIRISAFDVTGNEQGLNFYDGSPTAAAPITSIKLTGTSGVALPITVDGTYDVAGSVDVTVSGLGTGVVTITGLDNVTTVDVTTSSQMDRLTVTGVDSNEGLDITEFHFSAQTT
;
A
#
# COMPACT_ATOMS: atom_id res chain seq x y z
N HIS A 1 -13.87 -36.06 34.14
CA HIS A 1 -13.08 -37.02 34.94
C HIS A 1 -13.29 -38.36 34.27
N PRO A 2 -12.26 -38.97 33.69
CA PRO A 2 -12.43 -40.25 33.02
C PRO A 2 -12.67 -41.38 34.03
N ASP A 3 -13.58 -42.29 33.71
CA ASP A 3 -13.87 -43.53 34.42
C ASP A 3 -13.07 -44.68 33.80
N GLU A 4 -12.10 -45.20 34.56
CA GLU A 4 -11.17 -46.24 34.09
C GLU A 4 -11.82 -47.62 33.93
N THR A 5 -13.10 -47.78 34.28
CA THR A 5 -13.82 -49.06 34.20
C THR A 5 -14.77 -49.17 33.01
N ASP A 6 -15.01 -48.07 32.29
CA ASP A 6 -15.82 -48.04 31.08
C ASP A 6 -14.91 -47.93 29.84
N PRO A 7 -14.81 -48.98 29.01
CA PRO A 7 -13.99 -48.94 27.79
C PRO A 7 -14.53 -47.97 26.73
N ASP A 8 -15.77 -47.47 26.88
CA ASP A 8 -16.41 -46.50 26.01
C ASP A 8 -16.50 -45.10 26.63
N ASP A 9 -15.81 -44.81 27.74
CA ASP A 9 -15.74 -43.46 28.31
C ASP A 9 -14.95 -42.52 27.39
N GLN A 10 -15.71 -41.93 26.47
CA GLN A 10 -15.21 -41.01 25.47
C GLN A 10 -15.26 -39.59 26.01
N ILE A 11 -14.14 -38.89 25.91
CA ILE A 11 -14.10 -37.45 26.18
C ILE A 11 -14.96 -36.75 25.11
N ASP A 12 -16.15 -36.30 25.50
CA ASP A 12 -17.01 -35.49 24.63
C ASP A 12 -16.40 -34.09 24.46
N LEU A 13 -15.92 -33.84 23.23
CA LEU A 13 -15.32 -32.58 22.81
C LEU A 13 -16.28 -31.72 21.97
N THR A 14 -17.55 -32.14 21.83
CA THR A 14 -18.59 -31.39 21.12
C THR A 14 -18.77 -30.03 21.77
N ASP A 15 -18.65 -28.96 20.98
CA ASP A 15 -18.66 -27.57 21.44
C ASP A 15 -17.59 -27.19 22.48
N LYS A 16 -16.53 -28.02 22.63
CA LYS A 16 -15.38 -27.77 23.51
C LYS A 16 -14.09 -27.46 22.76
N VAL A 17 -14.03 -27.81 21.47
CA VAL A 17 -12.89 -27.49 20.59
C VAL A 17 -13.29 -26.33 19.68
N PHE A 18 -12.82 -25.14 20.02
CA PHE A 18 -12.87 -23.98 19.14
C PHE A 18 -11.53 -23.87 18.42
N ALA A 19 -11.47 -24.29 17.16
CA ALA A 19 -10.34 -24.02 16.29
C ALA A 19 -10.61 -22.68 15.57
N SER A 20 -9.95 -21.60 16.01
CA SER A 20 -9.85 -20.38 15.22
C SER A 20 -8.64 -20.53 14.30
N VAL A 21 -8.87 -20.40 12.99
CA VAL A 21 -7.80 -20.37 11.98
C VAL A 21 -7.58 -18.90 11.63
N THR A 22 -6.58 -18.28 12.24
CA THR A 22 -6.11 -16.97 11.78
C THR A 22 -5.29 -17.19 10.52
N GLY A 23 -5.83 -16.75 9.38
CA GLY A 23 -5.14 -16.72 8.10
C GLY A 23 -4.64 -15.32 7.78
N THR A 24 -3.46 -15.22 7.16
CA THR A 24 -3.03 -13.99 6.50
C THR A 24 -3.24 -14.16 5.01
N SER A 25 -4.07 -13.30 4.40
CA SER A 25 -4.23 -13.23 2.95
C SER A 25 -3.56 -11.96 2.43
N VAL A 26 -2.92 -12.09 1.26
CA VAL A 26 -2.36 -10.94 0.54
C VAL A 26 -3.34 -10.55 -0.55
N ASN A 27 -3.80 -9.30 -0.54
CA ASN A 27 -4.65 -8.72 -1.56
C ASN A 27 -3.79 -7.88 -2.50
N ASN A 28 -3.83 -8.14 -3.80
CA ASN A 28 -3.00 -7.46 -4.80
C ASN A 28 -3.87 -6.69 -5.79
N PHE A 29 -3.39 -5.53 -6.22
CA PHE A 29 -4.09 -4.57 -7.06
C PHE A 29 -3.20 -4.17 -8.24
N SER A 30 -3.74 -4.25 -9.46
CA SER A 30 -3.08 -3.75 -10.66
C SER A 30 -4.06 -2.93 -11.50
N GLY A 31 -3.53 -2.01 -12.30
CA GLY A 31 -4.34 -1.17 -13.19
C GLY A 31 -4.91 -1.90 -14.42
N GLN A 32 -4.80 -3.23 -14.50
CA GLN A 32 -5.20 -4.04 -15.65
C GLN A 32 -6.67 -3.84 -16.06
N ASN A 33 -7.55 -3.60 -15.08
CA ASN A 33 -8.99 -3.41 -15.28
C ASN A 33 -9.45 -1.98 -14.94
N ALA A 34 -8.52 -1.03 -14.87
CA ALA A 34 -8.86 0.37 -14.60
C ALA A 34 -9.65 0.98 -15.76
N ALA A 35 -10.53 1.94 -15.44
CA ALA A 35 -11.21 2.72 -16.46
C ALA A 35 -10.18 3.49 -17.31
N PRO A 36 -10.35 3.61 -18.64
CA PRO A 36 -9.40 4.36 -19.44
C PRO A 36 -9.51 5.87 -19.18
N GLY A 37 -8.39 6.59 -19.36
CA GLY A 37 -8.32 8.05 -19.25
C GLY A 37 -7.53 8.51 -18.03
N ASN A 38 -7.65 9.79 -17.70
CA ASN A 38 -7.22 10.39 -16.44
C ASN A 38 -8.48 10.81 -15.70
N HIS A 39 -8.60 10.40 -14.44
CA HIS A 39 -9.75 10.70 -13.58
C HIS A 39 -9.24 11.27 -12.27
N ASP A 40 -10.08 11.98 -11.52
CA ASP A 40 -9.69 12.46 -10.20
C ASP A 40 -9.39 11.26 -9.28
N PHE A 41 -10.19 10.20 -9.37
CA PHE A 41 -10.01 8.98 -8.61
C PHE A 41 -10.23 7.70 -9.43
N TYR A 42 -9.74 6.58 -8.89
CA TYR A 42 -10.05 5.22 -9.35
C TYR A 42 -10.40 4.31 -8.17
N VAL A 43 -11.29 3.35 -8.39
CA VAL A 43 -11.53 2.22 -7.49
C VAL A 43 -11.10 0.93 -8.19
N ILE A 44 -10.06 0.30 -7.67
CA ILE A 44 -9.48 -0.93 -8.22
C ILE A 44 -9.81 -2.09 -7.29
N ASN A 45 -10.50 -3.10 -7.81
CA ASN A 45 -10.78 -4.32 -7.05
C ASN A 45 -9.52 -5.16 -6.89
N SER A 46 -9.39 -5.84 -5.76
CA SER A 46 -8.32 -6.82 -5.58
C SER A 46 -8.51 -7.99 -6.54
N SER A 47 -7.39 -8.49 -7.05
CA SER A 47 -7.36 -9.64 -7.97
C SER A 47 -7.89 -10.94 -7.37
N ASN A 48 -7.83 -11.09 -6.04
CA ASN A 48 -8.20 -12.32 -5.33
C ASN A 48 -9.39 -12.15 -4.38
N ASP A 49 -9.81 -10.92 -4.06
CA ASP A 49 -11.02 -10.62 -3.30
C ASP A 49 -11.63 -9.29 -3.74
N ALA A 50 -12.63 -9.34 -4.63
CA ALA A 50 -13.27 -8.13 -5.15
C ALA A 50 -14.03 -7.30 -4.09
N THR A 51 -14.21 -7.82 -2.87
CA THR A 51 -14.76 -7.03 -1.75
C THR A 51 -13.72 -6.10 -1.14
N LYS A 52 -12.43 -6.32 -1.41
CA LYS A 52 -11.33 -5.44 -1.04
C LYS A 52 -10.95 -4.58 -2.24
N GLN A 53 -10.83 -3.28 -2.00
CA GLN A 53 -10.66 -2.30 -3.06
C GLN A 53 -9.56 -1.31 -2.69
N LEU A 54 -8.95 -0.74 -3.72
CA LEU A 54 -7.99 0.36 -3.63
C LEU A 54 -8.65 1.60 -4.22
N LEU A 55 -8.91 2.62 -3.41
CA LEU A 55 -9.28 3.95 -3.88
C LEU A 55 -7.99 4.74 -4.12
N VAL A 56 -7.76 5.17 -5.35
CA VAL A 56 -6.52 5.81 -5.79
C VAL A 56 -6.80 7.27 -6.15
N THR A 57 -6.02 8.20 -5.61
CA THR A 57 -6.08 9.63 -5.92
C THR A 57 -4.67 10.22 -6.11
N GLY A 58 -4.58 11.29 -6.91
CA GLY A 58 -3.33 11.98 -7.21
C GLY A 58 -3.27 13.39 -6.62
N PHE A 59 -2.06 13.85 -6.30
CA PHE A 59 -1.82 15.21 -5.82
C PHE A 59 -0.51 15.77 -6.40
N GLU A 60 -0.47 17.07 -6.67
CA GLU A 60 0.75 17.83 -6.97
C GLU A 60 0.98 18.82 -5.82
N GLY A 61 1.99 18.54 -4.99
CA GLY A 61 2.14 19.23 -3.70
C GLY A 61 0.90 19.04 -2.81
N ALA A 62 0.20 20.14 -2.51
CA ALA A 62 -1.03 20.13 -1.71
C ALA A 62 -2.32 20.25 -2.54
N ALA A 63 -2.20 20.35 -3.87
CA ALA A 63 -3.35 20.47 -4.76
C ALA A 63 -3.76 19.09 -5.29
N ASN A 64 -5.06 18.87 -5.46
CA ASN A 64 -5.57 17.68 -6.13
C ASN A 64 -5.09 17.66 -7.58
N ALA A 65 -4.71 16.48 -8.04
CA ALA A 65 -4.39 16.21 -9.44
C ALA A 65 -5.14 14.95 -9.88
N THR A 66 -5.30 14.77 -11.19
CA THR A 66 -5.88 13.52 -11.69
C THR A 66 -4.93 12.36 -11.40
N ALA A 67 -5.47 11.23 -10.98
CA ALA A 67 -4.76 9.96 -11.04
C ALA A 67 -4.73 9.45 -12.49
N ASN A 68 -3.76 8.60 -12.80
CA ASN A 68 -3.72 7.86 -14.06
C ASN A 68 -3.37 6.40 -13.78
N VAL A 69 -4.36 5.53 -13.95
CA VAL A 69 -4.23 4.09 -13.69
C VAL A 69 -4.52 3.33 -14.98
N SER A 70 -3.61 2.46 -15.38
CA SER A 70 -3.75 1.64 -16.59
C SER A 70 -3.03 0.30 -16.45
N THR A 71 -3.02 -0.49 -17.52
CA THR A 71 -2.25 -1.75 -17.59
C THR A 71 -0.75 -1.54 -17.33
N GLN A 72 -0.24 -0.32 -17.54
CA GLN A 72 1.16 0.02 -17.33
C GLN A 72 1.48 0.38 -15.88
N GLY A 73 0.47 0.72 -15.08
CA GLY A 73 0.66 1.08 -13.68
C GLY A 73 -0.19 2.25 -13.21
N PHE A 74 0.23 2.80 -12.07
CA PHE A 74 -0.37 3.88 -11.32
C PHE A 74 0.58 5.09 -11.36
N GLY A 75 0.02 6.28 -11.60
CA GLY A 75 0.74 7.55 -11.60
C GLY A 75 -0.19 8.73 -11.35
N VAL A 76 0.38 9.95 -11.43
CA VAL A 76 -0.32 11.21 -11.21
C VAL A 76 -0.22 12.06 -12.47
N ALA A 77 -1.37 12.46 -13.03
CA ALA A 77 -1.57 13.16 -14.30
C ALA A 77 -1.05 12.44 -15.56
N ASN A 78 0.01 11.66 -15.44
CA ASN A 78 0.64 10.81 -16.43
C ASN A 78 0.91 9.44 -15.78
N GLN A 79 1.51 8.52 -16.52
CA GLN A 79 1.74 7.14 -16.05
C GLN A 79 2.87 6.98 -15.03
N SER A 80 3.38 8.07 -14.47
CA SER A 80 4.48 8.13 -13.51
C SER A 80 4.11 9.04 -12.33
N ILE A 81 4.88 8.92 -11.25
CA ILE A 81 4.88 9.83 -10.10
C ILE A 81 6.17 10.63 -10.20
N ASN A 82 6.06 11.88 -10.67
CA ASN A 82 7.16 12.81 -10.81
C ASN A 82 7.59 13.41 -9.47
N PRO A 83 8.74 14.11 -9.43
CA PRO A 83 9.10 14.98 -8.32
C PRO A 83 7.92 15.84 -7.84
N THR A 84 7.68 15.85 -6.52
CA THR A 84 6.61 16.57 -5.82
C THR A 84 5.18 16.05 -6.01
N GLU A 85 4.96 15.11 -6.93
CA GLU A 85 3.68 14.42 -7.06
C GLU A 85 3.54 13.36 -5.95
N THR A 86 2.31 13.18 -5.47
CA THR A 86 1.95 12.16 -4.48
C THR A 86 0.80 11.34 -4.99
N LEU A 87 1.01 10.02 -5.07
CA LEU A 87 -0.06 9.07 -5.24
C LEU A 87 -0.54 8.62 -3.85
N GLN A 88 -1.82 8.84 -3.57
CA GLN A 88 -2.46 8.33 -2.37
C GLN A 88 -3.31 7.11 -2.73
N VAL A 89 -3.22 6.09 -1.90
CA VAL A 89 -4.05 4.90 -2.01
C VAL A 89 -4.71 4.61 -0.67
N ASP A 90 -5.99 4.32 -0.72
CA ASP A 90 -6.84 4.01 0.43
C ASP A 90 -7.38 2.58 0.27
N PHE A 91 -7.20 1.76 1.31
CA PHE A 91 -7.72 0.41 1.38
C PHE A 91 -9.17 0.47 1.86
N VAL A 92 -10.11 0.23 0.95
CA VAL A 92 -11.55 0.43 1.18
C VAL A 92 -12.39 -0.77 0.75
N THR A 93 -13.68 -0.70 1.03
CA THR A 93 -14.70 -1.61 0.51
C THR A 93 -15.96 -0.85 0.14
N GLY A 94 -16.80 -1.41 -0.75
CA GLY A 94 -18.10 -0.87 -1.11
C GLY A 94 -18.09 0.27 -2.14
N GLY A 95 -16.96 0.52 -2.80
CA GLY A 95 -16.87 1.43 -3.94
C GLY A 95 -17.62 0.87 -5.16
N THR A 96 -18.49 1.69 -5.73
CA THR A 96 -19.40 1.31 -6.84
C THR A 96 -19.09 2.02 -8.15
N VAL A 97 -18.44 3.18 -8.08
CA VAL A 97 -17.99 3.96 -9.25
C VAL A 97 -16.51 3.66 -9.49
N PRO A 98 -16.14 3.09 -10.65
CA PRO A 98 -14.78 2.61 -10.88
C PRO A 98 -13.76 3.74 -11.11
N ALA A 99 -14.20 4.90 -11.59
CA ALA A 99 -13.40 6.12 -11.73
C ALA A 99 -14.35 7.29 -12.05
N GLY A 100 -13.91 8.53 -11.79
CA GLY A 100 -14.70 9.72 -12.10
C GLY A 100 -14.12 11.00 -11.51
N ASP A 101 -14.99 12.01 -11.38
CA ASP A 101 -14.67 13.30 -10.77
C ASP A 101 -14.68 13.18 -9.24
N GLY A 102 -13.96 14.07 -8.54
CA GLY A 102 -13.86 14.04 -7.09
C GLY A 102 -15.17 14.07 -6.32
N ALA A 103 -16.19 14.73 -6.87
CA ALA A 103 -17.52 14.78 -6.27
C ALA A 103 -18.25 13.41 -6.29
N GLU A 104 -17.79 12.46 -7.10
CA GLU A 104 -18.40 11.14 -7.30
C GLU A 104 -17.76 10.05 -6.43
N ILE A 105 -16.69 10.38 -5.68
CA ILE A 105 -16.03 9.47 -4.75
C ILE A 105 -17.06 8.94 -3.76
N GLN A 106 -17.27 7.62 -3.77
CA GLN A 106 -18.17 6.93 -2.86
C GLN A 106 -17.64 5.53 -2.56
N TYR A 107 -17.65 5.15 -1.29
CA TYR A 107 -17.21 3.86 -0.79
C TYR A 107 -17.90 3.57 0.55
N GLY A 108 -17.97 2.31 0.96
CA GLY A 108 -18.64 1.89 2.18
C GLY A 108 -17.83 2.22 3.43
N SER A 109 -16.62 1.66 3.53
CA SER A 109 -15.71 1.95 4.65
C SER A 109 -14.25 1.75 4.28
N HIS A 110 -13.35 2.33 5.07
CA HIS A 110 -11.97 1.88 5.15
C HIS A 110 -11.88 0.44 5.69
N LEU A 111 -10.76 -0.23 5.38
CA LEU A 111 -10.47 -1.58 5.84
C LEU A 111 -9.65 -1.55 7.13
N ASP A 112 -10.13 -2.27 8.15
CA ASP A 112 -9.42 -2.41 9.42
C ASP A 112 -8.33 -3.51 9.39
N ASN A 113 -7.43 -3.47 10.37
CA ASN A 113 -6.42 -4.50 10.64
C ASN A 113 -5.40 -4.74 9.51
N VAL A 114 -5.15 -3.74 8.68
CA VAL A 114 -4.05 -3.76 7.73
C VAL A 114 -2.80 -3.21 8.42
N MET A 115 -1.78 -4.05 8.61
CA MET A 115 -0.50 -3.66 9.22
C MET A 115 0.69 -3.78 8.27
N GLN A 116 0.46 -4.35 7.10
CA GLN A 116 1.47 -4.55 6.07
C GLN A 116 0.87 -4.23 4.72
N ALA A 117 1.55 -3.36 3.98
CA ALA A 117 1.22 -3.03 2.60
C ALA A 117 2.50 -2.76 1.84
N GLY A 118 2.39 -2.65 0.53
CA GLY A 118 3.55 -2.39 -0.30
C GLY A 118 3.16 -2.08 -1.72
N PHE A 119 4.18 -1.81 -2.51
CA PHE A 119 4.05 -1.52 -3.92
C PHE A 119 5.30 -1.91 -4.67
N THR A 120 5.14 -2.11 -5.98
CA THR A 120 6.24 -2.48 -6.87
C THR A 120 6.53 -1.36 -7.85
N ILE A 121 7.75 -0.83 -7.77
CA ILE A 121 8.33 0.08 -8.77
C ILE A 121 8.80 -0.77 -9.94
N ASN A 122 8.24 -0.57 -11.11
CA ASN A 122 8.64 -1.32 -12.31
C ASN A 122 9.64 -0.54 -13.16
N GLN A 123 9.49 0.77 -13.22
CA GLN A 123 10.29 1.64 -14.08
C GLN A 123 10.52 2.99 -13.39
N ILE A 124 11.71 3.55 -13.60
CA ILE A 124 12.09 4.92 -13.29
C ILE A 124 12.04 5.71 -14.60
N THR A 125 11.56 6.94 -14.52
CA THR A 125 11.27 7.79 -15.67
C THR A 125 12.05 9.11 -15.52
N PRO A 126 12.96 9.47 -16.45
CA PRO A 126 13.31 8.77 -17.67
C PRO A 126 14.15 7.51 -17.39
N SER A 127 13.90 6.42 -18.12
CA SER A 127 14.52 5.11 -17.89
C SER A 127 15.99 5.03 -18.30
N ALA A 128 16.84 5.73 -17.55
CA ALA A 128 18.29 5.65 -17.65
C ALA A 128 18.80 4.54 -16.73
N PRO A 129 19.76 3.69 -17.16
CA PRO A 129 20.33 2.64 -16.31
C PRO A 129 21.05 3.13 -15.04
N ALA A 130 21.35 4.42 -14.95
CA ALA A 130 21.92 5.08 -13.76
C ALA A 130 20.90 5.96 -13.02
N GLY A 131 19.68 6.10 -13.55
CA GLY A 131 18.60 6.83 -12.90
C GLY A 131 18.13 6.03 -11.71
N ARG A 132 18.14 6.66 -10.55
CA ARG A 132 17.60 6.14 -9.30
C ARG A 132 16.53 7.09 -8.83
N VAL A 133 15.56 6.58 -8.09
CA VAL A 133 14.48 7.40 -7.57
C VAL A 133 14.53 7.46 -6.06
N ASP A 134 14.30 8.66 -5.57
CA ASP A 134 14.07 8.95 -4.17
C ASP A 134 12.57 9.11 -3.93
N ILE A 135 12.06 8.42 -2.92
CA ILE A 135 10.65 8.44 -2.56
C ILE A 135 10.44 8.75 -1.09
N ARG A 136 9.25 9.26 -0.79
CA ARG A 136 8.75 9.40 0.57
C ARG A 136 7.44 8.64 0.72
N ILE A 137 7.35 7.84 1.78
CA ILE A 137 6.21 7.00 2.09
C ILE A 137 5.63 7.44 3.41
N SER A 138 4.31 7.58 3.48
CA SER A 138 3.59 7.83 4.73
C SER A 138 2.42 6.87 4.84
N ALA A 139 2.13 6.43 6.06
CA ALA A 139 1.01 5.53 6.35
C ALA A 139 0.10 6.16 7.41
N PHE A 140 -1.20 6.01 7.23
CA PHE A 140 -2.22 6.64 8.05
C PHE A 140 -3.36 5.68 8.35
N ASP A 141 -3.99 5.93 9.49
CA ASP A 141 -5.27 5.37 9.91
C ASP A 141 -6.32 6.48 9.78
N VAL A 142 -7.20 6.37 8.78
CA VAL A 142 -8.22 7.36 8.46
C VAL A 142 -9.38 7.21 9.43
N THR A 143 -9.75 8.32 10.07
CA THR A 143 -10.93 8.34 10.94
C THR A 143 -12.12 8.86 10.15
N GLY A 144 -13.17 8.06 10.04
CA GLY A 144 -14.35 8.42 9.26
C GLY A 144 -14.35 7.75 7.89
N ASN A 145 -15.28 8.18 7.03
CA ASN A 145 -15.43 7.68 5.66
C ASN A 145 -15.90 8.85 4.78
N GLU A 146 -15.14 9.94 4.78
CA GLU A 146 -15.47 11.12 3.98
C GLU A 146 -15.59 10.75 2.50
N GLN A 147 -16.64 11.26 1.85
CA GLN A 147 -16.95 10.99 0.44
C GLN A 147 -17.02 12.30 -0.35
N GLY A 148 -16.99 12.18 -1.68
CA GLY A 148 -17.02 13.32 -2.58
C GLY A 148 -15.89 14.30 -2.31
N LEU A 149 -16.18 15.60 -2.43
CA LEU A 149 -15.19 16.65 -2.21
C LEU A 149 -14.64 16.70 -0.78
N ASN A 150 -15.38 16.21 0.22
CA ASN A 150 -14.88 16.16 1.60
C ASN A 150 -13.69 15.21 1.76
N PHE A 151 -13.60 14.18 0.90
CA PHE A 151 -12.43 13.31 0.87
C PHE A 151 -11.17 14.10 0.48
N TYR A 152 -11.30 14.97 -0.54
CA TYR A 152 -10.20 15.81 -1.03
C TYR A 152 -9.86 16.98 -0.13
N ASP A 153 -10.85 17.56 0.57
CA ASP A 153 -10.62 18.60 1.57
C ASP A 153 -9.81 18.08 2.77
N GLY A 154 -9.67 16.75 2.86
CA GLY A 154 -8.83 16.04 3.81
C GLY A 154 -9.66 15.25 4.81
N SER A 155 -9.56 13.93 4.75
CA SER A 155 -10.02 13.06 5.84
C SER A 155 -9.16 13.28 7.08
N PRO A 156 -9.74 13.36 8.30
CA PRO A 156 -8.95 13.35 9.52
C PRO A 156 -8.23 12.00 9.65
N THR A 157 -6.96 12.03 10.03
CA THR A 157 -6.12 10.84 10.13
C THR A 157 -5.27 10.82 11.40
N ALA A 158 -4.90 9.62 11.83
CA ALA A 158 -3.79 9.38 12.73
C ALA A 158 -2.61 8.81 11.94
N ALA A 159 -1.38 9.15 12.33
CA ALA A 159 -0.20 8.53 11.73
C ALA A 159 -0.12 7.06 12.17
N ALA A 160 0.23 6.18 11.23
CA ALA A 160 0.54 4.78 11.48
C ALA A 160 2.05 4.56 11.26
N PRO A 161 2.89 4.68 12.31
CA PRO A 161 4.34 4.74 12.11
C PRO A 161 4.90 3.48 11.47
N ILE A 162 5.70 3.65 10.41
CA ILE A 162 6.36 2.56 9.68
C ILE A 162 7.58 2.11 10.48
N THR A 163 7.57 0.86 10.95
CA THR A 163 8.64 0.30 11.80
C THR A 163 9.64 -0.54 11.04
N SER A 164 9.26 -1.05 9.86
CA SER A 164 10.20 -1.74 9.00
C SER A 164 9.86 -1.62 7.53
N ILE A 165 10.92 -1.65 6.72
CA ILE A 165 10.84 -1.75 5.26
C ILE A 165 11.52 -3.06 4.84
N LYS A 166 10.90 -3.81 3.95
CA LYS A 166 11.57 -4.91 3.25
C LYS A 166 11.65 -4.55 1.77
N LEU A 167 12.88 -4.52 1.26
CA LEU A 167 13.15 -4.29 -0.15
C LEU A 167 13.44 -5.62 -0.83
N THR A 168 12.77 -5.88 -1.94
CA THR A 168 13.06 -7.02 -2.82
C THR A 168 13.19 -6.57 -4.27
N GLY A 169 13.76 -7.40 -5.14
CA GLY A 169 14.08 -7.02 -6.51
C GLY A 169 15.50 -6.44 -6.62
N THR A 170 15.69 -5.47 -7.52
CA THR A 170 17.03 -4.93 -7.84
C THR A 170 17.68 -4.24 -6.66
N SER A 171 16.92 -3.44 -5.90
CA SER A 171 17.40 -2.81 -4.66
C SER A 171 17.17 -3.67 -3.41
N GLY A 172 17.12 -5.00 -3.58
CA GLY A 172 16.80 -5.94 -2.51
C GLY A 172 17.87 -6.00 -1.41
N VAL A 173 17.42 -6.05 -0.15
CA VAL A 173 18.28 -6.23 1.03
C VAL A 173 17.90 -7.53 1.71
N ALA A 174 18.89 -8.30 2.18
CA ALA A 174 18.67 -9.67 2.65
C ALA A 174 17.72 -9.78 3.86
N LEU A 175 17.70 -8.75 4.72
CA LEU A 175 16.87 -8.69 5.92
C LEU A 175 16.00 -7.43 5.88
N PRO A 176 14.83 -7.44 6.54
CA PRO A 176 14.04 -6.23 6.75
C PRO A 176 14.86 -5.14 7.44
N ILE A 177 14.77 -3.93 6.91
CA ILE A 177 15.36 -2.71 7.41
C ILE A 177 14.50 -2.22 8.58
N THR A 178 15.08 -2.18 9.77
CA THR A 178 14.39 -1.83 11.04
C THR A 178 15.01 -0.62 11.75
N VAL A 179 16.07 -0.06 11.16
CA VAL A 179 16.80 1.10 11.70
C VAL A 179 17.13 2.03 10.53
N ASP A 180 17.15 3.33 10.78
CA ASP A 180 17.64 4.29 9.79
C ASP A 180 19.10 4.01 9.44
N GLY A 181 19.46 4.17 8.17
CA GLY A 181 20.83 3.94 7.74
C GLY A 181 20.97 3.73 6.23
N THR A 182 22.21 3.47 5.84
CA THR A 182 22.61 3.17 4.47
C THR A 182 22.90 1.68 4.35
N TYR A 183 22.32 1.03 3.35
CA TYR A 183 22.29 -0.42 3.17
C TYR A 183 22.92 -0.79 1.83
N ASP A 184 23.92 -1.66 1.88
CA ASP A 184 24.59 -2.22 0.71
C ASP A 184 23.65 -3.20 0.01
N VAL A 185 23.42 -2.95 -1.28
CA VAL A 185 22.62 -3.78 -2.17
C VAL A 185 23.58 -4.63 -3.02
N ALA A 186 23.98 -5.80 -2.52
CA ALA A 186 24.64 -6.90 -3.24
C ALA A 186 25.61 -6.51 -4.40
N GLY A 187 26.49 -5.52 -4.19
CA GLY A 187 27.51 -5.11 -5.15
C GLY A 187 27.13 -3.96 -6.09
N SER A 188 25.97 -3.33 -5.85
CA SER A 188 25.51 -2.09 -6.47
C SER A 188 25.66 -0.90 -5.50
N VAL A 189 25.10 0.25 -5.88
CA VAL A 189 25.12 1.48 -5.08
C VAL A 189 24.13 1.36 -3.90
N ASP A 190 24.46 2.00 -2.77
CA ASP A 190 23.69 1.91 -1.53
C ASP A 190 22.27 2.49 -1.63
N VAL A 191 21.36 1.96 -0.82
CA VAL A 191 20.04 2.55 -0.52
C VAL A 191 20.10 3.19 0.87
N THR A 192 19.56 4.40 1.03
CA THR A 192 19.44 5.02 2.35
C THR A 192 17.98 5.08 2.78
N VAL A 193 17.70 4.63 4.00
CA VAL A 193 16.38 4.69 4.65
C VAL A 193 16.47 5.61 5.86
N SER A 194 15.51 6.52 5.98
CA SER A 194 15.41 7.44 7.12
C SER A 194 13.95 7.67 7.54
N GLY A 195 13.72 8.00 8.81
CA GLY A 195 12.40 8.32 9.34
C GLY A 195 11.60 7.10 9.84
N LEU A 196 12.23 5.94 10.03
CA LEU A 196 11.58 4.79 10.64
C LEU A 196 11.10 5.08 12.06
N GLY A 197 9.97 4.47 12.43
CA GLY A 197 9.29 4.72 13.69
C GLY A 197 8.59 6.08 13.76
N THR A 198 8.64 6.87 12.68
CA THR A 198 7.85 8.10 12.52
C THR A 198 6.68 7.88 11.56
N GLY A 199 5.87 8.90 11.31
CA GLY A 199 4.78 8.82 10.33
C GLY A 199 5.22 8.86 8.86
N VAL A 200 6.50 9.13 8.58
CA VAL A 200 7.00 9.37 7.23
C VAL A 200 8.41 8.78 7.06
N VAL A 201 8.58 7.91 6.07
CA VAL A 201 9.87 7.30 5.72
C VAL A 201 10.35 7.83 4.39
N THR A 202 11.62 8.20 4.30
CA THR A 202 12.27 8.54 3.02
C THR A 202 13.25 7.44 2.66
N ILE A 203 13.16 6.98 1.41
CA ILE A 203 14.06 5.99 0.83
C ILE A 203 14.72 6.62 -0.38
N THR A 204 16.06 6.63 -0.41
CA THR A 204 16.83 7.19 -1.52
C THR A 204 17.63 6.12 -2.24
N GLY A 205 17.76 6.27 -3.55
CA GLY A 205 18.60 5.41 -4.37
C GLY A 205 17.93 4.10 -4.81
N LEU A 206 16.60 4.08 -4.97
CA LEU A 206 15.90 2.90 -5.48
C LEU A 206 16.11 2.72 -6.98
N ASP A 207 16.33 1.48 -7.40
CA ASP A 207 16.46 1.06 -8.79
C ASP A 207 15.13 0.51 -9.34
N ASN A 208 15.03 0.40 -10.67
CA ASN A 208 13.92 -0.27 -11.36
C ASN A 208 13.67 -1.68 -10.82
N VAL A 209 12.42 -2.12 -10.89
CA VAL A 209 12.00 -3.47 -10.48
C VAL A 209 12.36 -3.71 -9.00
N THR A 210 11.84 -2.83 -8.15
CA THR A 210 11.99 -2.92 -6.70
C THR A 210 10.63 -2.91 -6.04
N THR A 211 10.38 -3.91 -5.20
CA THR A 211 9.19 -3.95 -4.34
C THR A 211 9.55 -3.42 -2.97
N VAL A 212 8.71 -2.52 -2.46
CA VAL A 212 8.83 -1.91 -1.14
C VAL A 212 7.67 -2.40 -0.29
N ASP A 213 7.95 -3.30 0.66
CA ASP A 213 6.97 -3.73 1.65
C ASP A 213 7.17 -2.91 2.94
N VAL A 214 6.10 -2.30 3.44
CA VAL A 214 6.08 -1.55 4.69
C VAL A 214 5.35 -2.34 5.78
N THR A 215 5.85 -2.25 7.01
CA THR A 215 5.15 -2.74 8.20
C THR A 215 4.99 -1.60 9.18
N THR A 216 3.77 -1.41 9.68
CA THR A 216 3.43 -0.36 10.63
C THR A 216 3.27 -0.89 12.05
N SER A 217 3.46 -0.01 13.04
CA SER A 217 3.26 -0.32 14.46
C SER A 217 1.80 -0.36 14.91
N SER A 218 0.91 0.23 14.12
CA SER A 218 -0.55 0.26 14.30
C SER A 218 -1.23 -0.09 12.98
N GLN A 219 -2.56 -0.20 12.98
CA GLN A 219 -3.29 -0.32 11.72
C GLN A 219 -3.07 0.90 10.83
N MET A 220 -3.19 0.69 9.52
CA MET A 220 -3.25 1.73 8.50
C MET A 220 -4.30 1.34 7.47
N ASP A 221 -4.93 2.31 6.84
CA ASP A 221 -5.87 2.14 5.73
C ASP A 221 -5.58 3.10 4.57
N ARG A 222 -4.55 3.95 4.72
CA ARG A 222 -4.07 4.86 3.69
C ARG A 222 -2.55 4.85 3.61
N LEU A 223 -2.03 4.75 2.39
CA LEU A 223 -0.62 4.84 2.06
C LEU A 223 -0.41 5.95 1.03
N THR A 224 0.60 6.79 1.23
CA THR A 224 1.01 7.79 0.23
C THR A 224 2.41 7.49 -0.26
N VAL A 225 2.63 7.58 -1.56
CA VAL A 225 3.96 7.53 -2.19
C VAL A 225 4.21 8.84 -2.91
N THR A 226 5.20 9.59 -2.45
CA THR A 226 5.60 10.88 -3.02
C THR A 226 6.95 10.75 -3.71
N GLY A 227 7.06 11.24 -4.94
CA GLY A 227 8.35 11.44 -5.60
C GLY A 227 9.10 12.60 -4.94
N VAL A 228 10.31 12.35 -4.42
CA VAL A 228 11.15 13.40 -3.82
C VAL A 228 12.48 13.60 -4.54
N ASP A 229 12.76 12.76 -5.52
CA ASP A 229 13.85 13.00 -6.45
C ASP A 229 13.69 14.36 -7.15
N SER A 230 14.77 14.91 -7.68
CA SER A 230 14.76 16.19 -8.39
C SER A 230 14.66 16.05 -9.92
N ASN A 231 14.97 14.88 -10.48
CA ASN A 231 15.02 14.65 -11.92
C ASN A 231 14.30 13.37 -12.37
N GLU A 232 14.11 12.40 -11.48
CA GLU A 232 13.51 11.10 -11.79
C GLU A 232 12.11 10.92 -11.17
N GLY A 233 11.15 10.49 -11.99
CA GLY A 233 9.86 9.94 -11.54
C GLY A 233 9.88 8.40 -11.48
N LEU A 234 8.79 7.82 -10.96
CA LEU A 234 8.62 6.36 -10.90
C LEU A 234 7.26 5.89 -11.42
N ASP A 235 7.23 4.67 -11.94
CA ASP A 235 6.02 3.99 -12.37
C ASP A 235 5.77 2.81 -11.43
N ILE A 236 4.65 2.85 -10.70
CA ILE A 236 4.22 1.75 -9.82
C ILE A 236 3.31 0.83 -10.63
N THR A 237 3.57 -0.47 -10.68
CA THR A 237 2.69 -1.41 -11.41
C THR A 237 1.67 -2.11 -10.54
N GLU A 238 1.92 -2.15 -9.24
CA GLU A 238 1.20 -2.98 -8.31
C GLU A 238 1.24 -2.40 -6.91
N PHE A 239 0.11 -2.51 -6.22
CA PHE A 239 -0.03 -2.30 -4.78
C PHE A 239 -0.56 -3.58 -4.16
N HIS A 240 -0.20 -3.83 -2.91
CA HIS A 240 -0.76 -4.92 -2.13
C HIS A 240 -0.89 -4.56 -0.65
N PHE A 241 -1.72 -5.32 0.05
CA PHE A 241 -1.72 -5.37 1.50
C PHE A 241 -2.00 -6.77 2.03
N SER A 242 -1.50 -7.04 3.25
CA SER A 242 -1.86 -8.23 4.00
C SER A 242 -2.92 -7.88 5.03
N ALA A 243 -4.05 -8.59 5.00
CA ALA A 243 -5.06 -8.53 6.05
C ALA A 243 -5.08 -9.84 6.84
N GLN A 244 -5.23 -9.70 8.16
CA GLN A 244 -5.59 -10.85 8.99
C GLN A 244 -7.09 -11.07 8.90
N THR A 245 -7.50 -12.27 8.48
CA THR A 245 -8.88 -12.71 8.67
C THR A 245 -8.98 -13.29 10.08
N THR A 246 -9.79 -12.65 10.93
CA THR A 246 -10.16 -13.14 12.27
C THR A 246 -11.33 -14.10 12.20
#